data_AF-A0A953QDA1-F1
#
_entry.id   AF-A0A953QDA1-F1
#
_cell.length_a   1.000
_cell.length_b   1.000
_cell.length_c   1.000
_cell.angle_alpha   90.00
_cell.angle_beta   90.00
_cell.angle_gamma   90.00
#
_symmetry.space_group_name_H-M   'P 1'
#
loop_
_entity.id
_entity.type
_entity.pdbx_description
1 polymer ?
#
loop_
_entity_poly.entity_id
_entity_poly.type
_entity_poly.pdbx_seq_one_letter_code
_entity_poly.pdbx_strand_id
1 'polypeptide(L)'
;MPKDLTWDNAEDIGILLSEKHPDIEPLSIRFTDLHRYVTELPEFKDDPKKSNEGKLEAMVDRAAAPAAAACAWVRQEEAAAAS
;
A
#
# COMPACT_ATOMS: atom_id res chain seq x y z
N MET A 1 -4.40 -11.81 -18.26
CA MET A 1 -3.70 -12.94 -17.61
C MET A 1 -3.49 -12.54 -16.16
N PRO A 2 -3.79 -13.40 -15.17
CA PRO A 2 -3.39 -13.10 -13.80
C PRO A 2 -1.86 -12.94 -13.81
N LYS A 3 -1.40 -11.77 -13.37
CA LYS A 3 0.02 -11.46 -13.32
C LYS A 3 0.51 -12.03 -12.00
N ASP A 4 1.38 -13.03 -12.06
CA ASP A 4 1.97 -13.61 -10.85
C ASP A 4 2.87 -12.54 -10.22
N LEU A 5 2.43 -11.99 -9.08
CA LEU A 5 3.20 -10.97 -8.38
C LEU A 5 4.20 -11.63 -7.44
N THR A 6 5.42 -11.14 -7.53
CA THR A 6 6.53 -11.53 -6.67
C THR A 6 7.01 -10.35 -5.84
N TRP A 7 7.86 -10.60 -4.85
CA TRP A 7 8.44 -9.50 -4.07
C TRP A 7 9.29 -8.53 -4.93
N ASP A 8 9.69 -8.93 -6.12
CA ASP A 8 10.41 -8.08 -7.09
C ASP A 8 9.48 -7.03 -7.74
N ASN A 9 8.17 -7.33 -7.80
CA ASN A 9 7.14 -6.48 -8.38
C ASN A 9 6.59 -5.47 -7.36
N ALA A 10 7.48 -4.76 -6.65
CA ALA A 10 7.10 -3.81 -5.61
C ALA A 10 6.18 -2.70 -6.12
N GLU A 11 6.36 -2.26 -7.36
CA GLU A 11 5.53 -1.23 -8.00
C GLU A 11 4.09 -1.74 -8.26
N ASP A 12 3.94 -2.91 -8.90
CA ASP A 12 2.62 -3.51 -9.14
C ASP A 12 1.89 -3.79 -7.80
N ILE A 13 2.61 -4.30 -6.80
CA ILE A 13 2.06 -4.58 -5.46
C ILE A 13 1.61 -3.29 -4.76
N GLY A 14 2.43 -2.24 -4.80
CA GLY A 14 2.10 -0.95 -4.19
C GLY A 14 0.87 -0.30 -4.80
N ILE A 15 0.72 -0.38 -6.14
CA ILE A 15 -0.46 0.10 -6.86
C ILE A 15 -1.71 -0.70 -6.46
N LEU A 16 -1.64 -2.03 -6.45
CA LEU A 16 -2.79 -2.85 -6.07
C LEU A 16 -3.21 -2.65 -4.62
N LEU A 17 -2.24 -2.44 -3.72
CA LEU A 17 -2.53 -2.11 -2.33
C LEU A 17 -3.22 -0.75 -2.21
N SER A 18 -2.80 0.26 -2.96
CA SER A 18 -3.45 1.59 -2.92
C SER A 18 -4.86 1.56 -3.56
N GLU A 19 -5.08 0.73 -4.59
CA GLU A 19 -6.41 0.52 -5.18
C GLU A 19 -7.36 -0.25 -4.24
N LYS A 20 -6.87 -1.27 -3.53
CA LYS A 20 -7.67 -2.06 -2.59
C LYS A 20 -7.91 -1.38 -1.25
N HIS A 21 -6.95 -0.56 -0.82
CA HIS A 21 -6.95 0.09 0.49
C HIS A 21 -6.68 1.60 0.35
N PRO A 22 -7.58 2.36 -0.31
CA PRO A 22 -7.41 3.80 -0.49
C PRO A 22 -7.36 4.58 0.84
N ASP A 23 -7.99 4.03 1.88
CA ASP A 23 -8.04 4.61 3.23
C ASP A 23 -6.79 4.37 4.09
N ILE A 24 -5.88 3.50 3.63
CA ILE A 24 -4.68 3.18 4.39
C ILE A 24 -3.55 4.09 3.94
N GLU A 25 -3.01 4.87 4.87
CA GLU A 25 -1.81 5.66 4.62
C GLU A 25 -0.58 4.74 4.58
N PRO A 26 0.09 4.59 3.42
CA PRO A 26 1.16 3.62 3.26
C PRO A 26 2.40 3.97 4.07
N LEU A 27 2.63 5.25 4.37
CA LEU A 27 3.76 5.71 5.19
C LEU A 27 3.54 5.49 6.70
N SER A 28 2.28 5.27 7.12
CA SER A 28 1.90 5.07 8.52
C SER A 28 1.75 3.59 8.89
N ILE A 29 1.69 2.70 7.89
CA ILE A 29 1.54 1.27 8.11
C ILE A 29 2.84 0.65 8.67
N ARG A 30 2.68 -0.30 9.60
CA ARG A 30 3.81 -1.11 10.07
C ARG A 30 4.17 -2.15 9.01
N PHE A 31 5.46 -2.43 8.82
CA PHE A 31 5.93 -3.45 7.89
C PHE A 31 5.33 -4.85 8.12
N THR A 32 4.98 -5.18 9.37
CA THR A 32 4.28 -6.43 9.69
C THR A 32 2.85 -6.47 9.14
N ASP A 33 2.12 -5.34 9.17
CA ASP A 33 0.78 -5.25 8.60
C ASP A 33 0.84 -5.19 7.07
N LEU A 34 1.80 -4.45 6.51
CA LEU A 34 2.04 -4.41 5.07
C LEU A 34 2.31 -5.81 4.51
N HIS A 35 3.23 -6.54 5.16
CA HIS A 35 3.56 -7.91 4.79
C HIS A 35 2.31 -8.79 4.76
N ARG A 36 1.45 -8.67 5.78
CA ARG A 36 0.17 -9.40 5.84
C ARG A 36 -0.70 -9.07 4.63
N TYR A 37 -0.90 -7.79 4.32
CA TYR A 37 -1.72 -7.38 3.18
C TYR A 37 -1.17 -7.90 1.85
N VAL A 38 0.15 -7.86 1.64
CA VAL A 38 0.78 -8.42 0.43
C VAL A 38 0.51 -9.93 0.32
N THR A 39 0.65 -10.67 1.42
CA THR A 39 0.42 -12.13 1.42
C THR A 39 -1.04 -12.54 1.28
N GLU A 40 -1.97 -11.63 1.58
CA GLU A 40 -3.41 -11.82 1.41
C GLU A 40 -3.88 -11.49 -0.03
N LEU A 41 -3.03 -10.90 -0.87
CA LEU A 41 -3.39 -10.60 -2.26
C LEU A 41 -3.58 -11.89 -3.08
N PRO A 42 -4.70 -12.06 -3.81
CA PRO A 42 -4.92 -13.24 -4.65
C PRO A 42 -3.90 -13.39 -5.80
N GLU A 43 -3.37 -12.26 -6.28
CA GLU A 43 -2.35 -12.17 -7.32
C GLU A 43 -0.93 -12.48 -6.81
N PHE A 44 -0.71 -12.49 -5.50
CA PHE A 44 0.60 -12.77 -4.92
C PHE A 44 0.90 -14.28 -4.90
N LYS A 45 2.03 -14.68 -5.51
CA LYS A 45 2.41 -16.10 -5.71
C LYS A 45 3.82 -16.44 -5.21
N ASP A 46 4.50 -15.53 -4.54
CA ASP A 46 5.86 -15.74 -4.03
C ASP A 46 5.85 -16.17 -2.55
N ASP A 47 7.01 -16.58 -2.04
CA ASP A 47 7.17 -17.06 -0.67
C ASP A 47 7.12 -15.88 0.32
N PRO A 48 6.19 -15.86 1.29
CA PRO A 48 6.11 -14.81 2.29
C PRO A 48 7.43 -14.59 3.05
N LYS A 49 8.30 -15.59 3.17
CA LYS A 49 9.58 -15.49 3.90
C LYS A 49 10.68 -14.77 3.13
N LYS A 50 10.49 -14.49 1.84
CA LYS A 50 11.47 -13.77 0.99
C LYS A 50 11.32 -12.24 1.04
N SER A 51 10.46 -11.74 1.91
CA SER A 51 10.36 -10.31 2.21
C SER A 51 11.68 -9.82 2.82
N ASN A 52 12.14 -8.66 2.38
CA ASN A 52 13.25 -7.94 3.00
C ASN A 52 12.82 -6.48 3.23
N GLU A 53 13.54 -5.75 4.09
CA GLU A 53 13.19 -4.36 4.43
C GLU A 53 13.17 -3.46 3.19
N GLY A 54 14.13 -3.60 2.28
CA GLY A 54 14.19 -2.77 1.05
C GLY A 54 13.03 -2.99 0.07
N LYS A 55 12.49 -4.21 -0.04
CA LYS A 55 11.33 -4.49 -0.89
C LYS A 55 10.05 -3.98 -0.25
N LEU A 56 9.91 -4.14 1.06
CA LEU A 56 8.76 -3.60 1.81
C LEU A 56 8.76 -2.07 1.78
N GLU A 57 9.93 -1.45 1.90
CA GLU A 57 10.12 -0.01 1.72
C GLU A 57 9.72 0.43 0.31
N ALA A 58 10.19 -0.25 -0.75
CA ALA A 58 9.81 0.07 -2.13
C ALA A 58 8.30 -0.05 -2.38
N MET A 59 7.63 -1.02 -1.77
CA MET A 59 6.17 -1.18 -1.85
C MET A 59 5.44 -0.03 -1.16
N VAL A 60 5.90 0.40 0.01
CA VAL A 60 5.34 1.54 0.76
C VAL A 60 5.56 2.85 0.02
N ASP A 61 6.76 3.08 -0.49
CA ASP A 61 7.09 4.25 -1.29
C ASP A 61 6.20 4.33 -2.54
N ARG A 62 5.97 3.18 -3.21
CA ARG A 62 5.09 3.14 -4.38
C ARG A 62 3.61 3.20 -4.08
N ALA A 63 3.16 2.63 -2.98
CA ALA A 63 1.80 2.85 -2.52
C ALA A 63 1.56 4.33 -2.13
N ALA A 64 2.60 5.03 -1.66
CA ALA A 64 2.55 6.45 -1.30
C ALA A 64 2.64 7.41 -2.50
N ALA A 65 3.13 6.95 -3.67
CA ALA A 65 3.07 7.71 -4.92
C ALA A 65 1.60 7.92 -5.32
N PRO A 66 1.22 9.12 -5.80
CA PRO A 66 -0.03 9.78 -5.42
C PRO A 66 -1.31 9.13 -6.00
N ALA A 67 -1.78 8.09 -5.31
CA ALA A 67 -3.21 7.81 -5.14
C ALA A 67 -3.79 8.55 -3.90
N ALA A 68 -2.96 9.38 -3.23
CA ALA A 68 -3.31 10.28 -2.13
C ALA A 68 -4.41 11.32 -2.44
N ALA A 69 -5.00 11.30 -3.64
CA ALA A 69 -6.18 12.07 -3.96
C ALA A 69 -7.48 11.49 -3.35
N ALA A 70 -7.49 10.23 -2.88
CA ALA A 70 -8.74 9.62 -2.39
C ALA A 70 -9.02 9.82 -0.89
N CYS A 71 -8.03 9.79 0.01
CA CYS A 71 -8.31 9.77 1.46
C CYS A 71 -7.79 10.93 2.32
N ALA A 72 -7.20 12.00 1.76
CA ALA A 72 -6.65 13.10 2.57
C ALA A 72 -7.14 14.53 2.25
N TRP A 73 -8.12 14.73 1.35
CA TRP A 73 -8.87 16.00 1.30
C TRP A 73 -10.04 16.05 2.32
N VAL A 74 -10.46 14.90 2.89
CA VAL A 74 -11.57 14.80 3.87
C VAL A 74 -11.04 14.71 5.32
N ARG A 75 -10.19 15.67 5.74
CA ARG A 75 -10.00 15.96 7.18
C ARG A 75 -9.43 17.32 7.53
N GLN A 76 -9.00 18.14 6.56
CA GLN A 76 -8.39 19.45 6.85
C GLN A 76 -9.25 20.68 6.52
N GLU A 77 -10.47 20.56 5.98
CA GLU A 77 -11.30 21.74 5.65
C GLU A 77 -12.67 21.86 6.35
N GLU A 78 -13.10 20.90 7.18
CA GLU A 78 -14.41 20.95 7.89
C GLU A 78 -14.27 20.99 9.43
N ALA A 79 -13.24 21.65 9.97
CA ALA A 79 -13.15 21.95 11.40
C ALA A 79 -12.84 23.43 11.71
N ALA A 80 -12.80 24.30 10.69
CA ALA A 80 -12.53 25.74 10.86
C ALA A 80 -13.70 26.67 10.46
N ALA A 81 -14.92 26.13 10.30
CA ALA A 81 -16.13 26.92 9.99
C ALA A 81 -17.23 26.83 11.07
N ALA A 82 -16.86 26.53 12.32
CA ALA A 82 -17.78 26.63 13.45
C ALA A 82 -17.04 26.97 14.75
N SER A 83 -16.59 28.22 14.89
CA SER A 83 -16.95 29.09 16.02
C SER A 83 -16.29 30.46 15.93
#